data_AF-A0A936TD88-F1
#
_entry.id   AF-A0A936TD88-F1
#
_cell.length_a   1.000
_cell.length_b   1.000
_cell.length_c   1.000
_cell.angle_alpha   90.00
_cell.angle_beta   90.00
_cell.angle_gamma   90.00
#
_symmetry.space_group_name_H-M   'P 1'
#
loop_
_entity.id
_entity.type
_entity.pdbx_description
1 polymer ?
#
loop_
_entity_poly.entity_id
_entity_poly.type
_entity_poly.pdbx_seq_one_letter_code
_entity_poly.pdbx_strand_id
1 'polypeptide(L)'
;MKIGRSRIWVSMALLLGIATMELGVPAGAAPGAPAALQGVGNASCFSPAPHGFSDVPTTSFANTAIAWLVEAGITTGTTPTTFTPQANTSRAQMAVFLHRNAGEPAPAGQQNFTDVPTTSFANTAISWLVEAGITTGTTPTTFSPQANTTRADMAVFLWRNAGAPAPAGQQHFTDVPTTSYANTAIAWLVEAGITTGTTPTTFSPQANVTRAEMAVFLWRYNCPDPNLGNVTTLAGNGTRGFADGPGNTAQFNNPYGVAFAPNGNIYVADTLNQRIRVTNPTTGQVTTLAGTGTEGFADGPGNTAQFNYPTGVAVAPNGTVYVADQGNHRIRAINPTTGQVTTLAGSTAGFADGPGNTAQFNFPTGVAVAPNGTVYVADQENQRIRAINPTTGQVTTLAGTGTPGFADGPGNTAQFNDPTGVAVAPNGTVYVADHDNHRIRAINPTTGQVTTLAGSTAGFADGPGNTAQFLYPQGVAVAPNGTVYVGDTGNNRIRAINPTTGRVTTLAGSNRRVC
;
A
#
# COMPACT_ATOMS: atom_id res chain seq x y z
N MET A 1 40.83 47.61 -41.40
CA MET A 1 42.14 47.09 -41.89
C MET A 1 42.11 45.58 -41.68
N LYS A 2 42.31 44.79 -42.75
CA LYS A 2 42.12 43.31 -42.92
C LYS A 2 40.65 42.84 -42.78
N ILE A 3 39.84 42.54 -43.81
CA ILE A 3 39.93 41.82 -45.12
C ILE A 3 40.03 40.29 -45.00
N GLY A 4 38.99 39.62 -45.54
CA GLY A 4 38.94 38.24 -46.03
C GLY A 4 37.48 37.72 -46.03
N ARG A 5 36.63 37.93 -47.07
CA ARG A 5 36.50 37.17 -48.34
C ARG A 5 36.65 35.66 -48.13
N SER A 6 35.85 34.72 -48.63
CA SER A 6 34.76 34.61 -49.62
C SER A 6 34.53 33.08 -49.77
N ARG A 7 33.35 32.50 -50.00
CA ARG A 7 32.83 32.17 -51.35
C ARG A 7 31.60 31.26 -51.22
N ILE A 8 30.65 31.53 -52.10
CA ILE A 8 29.53 30.71 -52.53
C ILE A 8 30.05 29.48 -53.29
N TRP A 9 29.45 28.31 -53.07
CA TRP A 9 29.29 27.26 -54.08
C TRP A 9 27.86 26.74 -54.05
N VAL A 10 27.18 26.89 -55.18
CA VAL A 10 25.96 26.19 -55.56
C VAL A 10 26.38 24.79 -56.00
N SER A 11 25.67 23.76 -55.55
CA SER A 11 25.62 22.48 -56.25
C SER A 11 24.22 21.88 -56.13
N MET A 12 23.73 21.49 -57.30
CA MET A 12 22.39 21.01 -57.61
C MET A 12 22.37 19.47 -57.51
N ALA A 13 21.17 18.91 -57.28
CA ALA A 13 20.78 17.48 -57.26
C ALA A 13 21.17 16.70 -55.98
N LEU A 14 20.32 15.88 -55.36
CA LEU A 14 19.31 14.97 -55.93
C LEU A 14 18.25 14.65 -54.86
N LEU A 15 17.00 14.44 -55.30
CA LEU A 15 15.88 13.89 -54.54
C LEU A 15 16.25 12.67 -53.68
N LEU A 16 15.79 12.66 -52.43
CA LEU A 16 15.19 11.49 -51.77
C LEU A 16 14.33 11.98 -50.60
N GLY A 17 13.02 11.89 -50.78
CA GLY A 17 12.02 12.29 -49.80
C GLY A 17 12.02 11.36 -48.59
N ILE A 18 12.03 11.96 -47.40
CA ILE A 18 11.56 11.32 -46.17
C ILE A 18 10.45 12.24 -45.67
N ALA A 19 9.22 11.86 -45.96
CA ALA A 19 8.04 12.50 -45.39
C ALA A 19 8.02 12.20 -43.89
N THR A 20 8.23 13.22 -43.08
CA THR A 20 7.88 13.23 -41.66
C THR A 20 6.36 13.19 -41.55
N MET A 21 5.83 12.02 -41.23
CA MET A 21 4.40 11.84 -40.97
C MET A 21 4.11 12.25 -39.52
N GLU A 22 3.84 13.54 -39.31
CA GLU A 22 3.17 14.02 -38.11
C GLU A 22 1.74 13.47 -38.11
N LEU A 23 1.44 12.57 -37.17
CA LEU A 23 0.07 12.14 -36.89
C LEU A 23 -0.63 13.23 -36.06
N GLY A 24 -1.13 14.24 -36.76
CA GLY A 24 -2.16 15.13 -36.23
C GLY A 24 -3.46 14.36 -36.04
N VAL A 25 -3.91 14.23 -34.79
CA VAL A 25 -5.27 13.75 -34.46
C VAL A 25 -6.25 14.86 -34.85
N PRO A 26 -7.26 14.62 -35.71
CA PRO A 26 -8.28 15.62 -35.95
C PRO A 26 -9.14 15.79 -34.70
N ALA A 27 -9.36 17.04 -34.30
CA ALA A 27 -10.32 17.41 -33.27
C ALA A 27 -11.75 17.12 -33.75
N GLY A 28 -12.19 15.87 -33.62
CA GLY A 28 -13.59 15.45 -33.67
C GLY A 28 -14.17 15.48 -32.25
N ALA A 29 -15.41 15.95 -32.12
CA ALA A 29 -16.13 16.09 -30.85
C ALA A 29 -15.93 14.87 -29.92
N ALA A 30 -15.63 15.14 -28.64
CA ALA A 30 -15.54 14.12 -27.61
C ALA A 30 -16.83 13.27 -27.65
N PRO A 31 -16.76 11.95 -27.92
CA PRO A 31 -17.91 11.09 -27.71
C PRO A 31 -18.30 11.20 -26.24
N GLY A 32 -19.60 11.36 -25.98
CA GLY A 32 -20.13 11.54 -24.63
C GLY A 32 -19.59 10.45 -23.70
N ALA A 33 -19.25 10.84 -22.48
CA ALA A 33 -18.79 9.91 -21.44
C ALA A 33 -19.71 8.68 -21.41
N PRO A 34 -19.19 7.44 -21.55
CA PRO A 34 -20.02 6.27 -21.40
C PRO A 34 -20.66 6.31 -20.01
N ALA A 35 -21.95 5.99 -19.98
CA ALA A 35 -22.74 5.89 -18.77
C ALA A 35 -22.01 5.01 -17.73
N ALA A 36 -22.17 5.35 -16.44
CA ALA A 36 -21.63 4.58 -15.33
C ALA A 36 -21.82 3.07 -15.54
N LEU A 37 -20.73 2.31 -15.34
CA LEU A 37 -20.63 0.86 -15.51
C LEU A 37 -21.71 0.12 -14.70
N GLN A 38 -22.86 -0.18 -15.32
CA GLN A 38 -23.85 -1.15 -14.80
C GLN A 38 -23.65 -2.52 -15.46
N GLY A 39 -22.43 -3.05 -15.43
CA GLY A 39 -22.00 -4.11 -16.35
C GLY A 39 -21.37 -5.34 -15.72
N VAL A 40 -21.77 -5.79 -14.53
CA VAL A 40 -21.50 -7.15 -14.05
C VAL A 40 -22.58 -7.52 -13.03
N GLY A 41 -23.14 -8.74 -13.11
CA GLY A 41 -24.18 -9.24 -12.21
C GLY A 41 -23.75 -9.31 -10.74
N ASN A 42 -24.58 -9.89 -9.87
CA ASN A 42 -24.46 -9.96 -8.39
C ASN A 42 -23.14 -10.54 -7.78
N ALA A 43 -22.03 -10.60 -8.49
CA ALA A 43 -20.75 -11.10 -8.03
C ALA A 43 -20.14 -10.23 -6.92
N SER A 44 -19.63 -10.86 -5.86
CA SER A 44 -19.07 -10.14 -4.72
C SER A 44 -17.56 -9.98 -4.86
N CYS A 45 -17.09 -8.73 -4.82
CA CYS A 45 -15.69 -8.42 -5.10
C CYS A 45 -14.66 -9.08 -4.16
N PHE A 46 -15.02 -9.39 -2.91
CA PHE A 46 -14.06 -9.84 -1.89
C PHE A 46 -14.43 -11.17 -1.22
N SER A 47 -15.61 -11.71 -1.54
CA SER A 47 -16.06 -13.01 -1.04
C SER A 47 -16.76 -13.84 -2.14
N PRO A 48 -16.20 -13.93 -3.36
CA PRO A 48 -16.86 -14.62 -4.46
C PRO A 48 -17.01 -16.11 -4.18
N ALA A 49 -18.02 -16.73 -4.82
CA ALA A 49 -18.19 -18.18 -4.77
C ALA A 49 -16.92 -18.94 -5.25
N PRO A 50 -16.53 -20.05 -4.59
CA PRO A 50 -15.36 -20.82 -5.01
C PRO A 50 -15.47 -21.37 -6.45
N HIS A 51 -14.37 -21.30 -7.21
CA HIS A 51 -14.34 -21.63 -8.65
C HIS A 51 -14.10 -23.10 -9.01
N GLY A 52 -13.86 -24.00 -8.06
CA GLY A 52 -13.71 -25.45 -8.31
C GLY A 52 -12.49 -25.92 -9.12
N PHE A 53 -11.71 -25.02 -9.73
CA PHE A 53 -10.51 -25.36 -10.49
C PHE A 53 -9.40 -26.01 -9.64
N SER A 54 -8.89 -27.16 -10.10
CA SER A 54 -7.85 -27.94 -9.38
C SER A 54 -6.44 -27.39 -9.54
N ASP A 55 -6.20 -26.60 -10.59
CA ASP A 55 -4.90 -26.00 -10.94
C ASP A 55 -4.74 -24.57 -10.40
N VAL A 56 -5.69 -24.10 -9.57
CA VAL A 56 -5.64 -22.81 -8.88
C VAL A 56 -5.77 -23.08 -7.37
N PRO A 57 -4.64 -23.21 -6.64
CA PRO A 57 -4.66 -23.37 -5.19
C PRO A 57 -5.26 -22.16 -4.49
N THR A 58 -5.88 -22.36 -3.32
CA THR A 58 -6.43 -21.28 -2.49
C THR A 58 -5.37 -20.27 -2.02
N THR A 59 -4.10 -20.66 -2.02
CA THR A 59 -2.94 -19.80 -1.74
C THR A 59 -2.44 -19.00 -2.95
N SER A 60 -3.00 -19.21 -4.14
CA SER A 60 -2.63 -18.49 -5.36
C SER A 60 -2.97 -17.00 -5.23
N PHE A 61 -2.06 -16.13 -5.70
CA PHE A 61 -2.27 -14.69 -5.74
C PHE A 61 -3.49 -14.27 -6.58
N ALA A 62 -3.96 -15.15 -7.48
CA ALA A 62 -5.09 -14.91 -8.36
C ALA A 62 -6.37 -15.64 -7.93
N ASN A 63 -6.37 -16.42 -6.84
CA ASN A 63 -7.52 -17.25 -6.43
C ASN A 63 -8.83 -16.44 -6.33
N THR A 64 -8.81 -15.35 -5.56
CA THR A 64 -10.00 -14.49 -5.39
C THR A 64 -10.43 -13.83 -6.70
N ALA A 65 -9.46 -13.35 -7.49
CA ALA A 65 -9.75 -12.72 -8.77
C ALA A 65 -10.38 -13.70 -9.76
N ILE A 66 -9.88 -14.94 -9.83
CA ILE A 66 -10.43 -15.99 -10.69
C ILE A 66 -11.83 -16.39 -10.22
N ALA A 67 -12.06 -16.49 -8.92
CA ALA A 67 -13.39 -16.79 -8.35
C ALA A 67 -14.40 -15.70 -8.76
N TRP A 68 -13.99 -14.43 -8.63
CA TRP A 68 -14.81 -13.30 -9.06
C TRP A 68 -15.10 -13.34 -10.57
N LEU A 69 -14.12 -13.61 -11.43
CA LEU A 69 -14.35 -13.71 -12.88
C LEU A 69 -15.37 -14.81 -13.24
N VAL A 70 -15.33 -15.95 -12.55
CA VAL A 70 -16.28 -17.06 -12.77
C VAL A 70 -17.67 -16.68 -12.32
N GLU A 71 -17.80 -16.14 -11.09
CA GLU A 71 -19.08 -15.69 -10.54
C GLU A 71 -19.71 -14.57 -11.39
N ALA A 72 -18.88 -13.67 -11.92
CA ALA A 72 -19.28 -12.60 -12.82
C ALA A 72 -19.62 -13.08 -14.25
N GLY A 73 -19.44 -14.36 -14.57
CA GLY A 73 -19.71 -14.92 -15.90
C GLY A 73 -18.69 -14.52 -16.98
N ILE A 74 -17.55 -13.94 -16.60
CA ILE A 74 -16.51 -13.48 -17.53
C ILE A 74 -15.73 -14.68 -18.12
N THR A 75 -15.60 -15.77 -17.36
CA THR A 75 -14.89 -16.98 -17.78
C THR A 75 -15.45 -18.26 -17.14
N THR A 76 -15.25 -19.40 -17.79
CA THR A 76 -15.62 -20.74 -17.30
C THR A 76 -14.40 -21.68 -17.15
N GLY A 77 -13.18 -21.15 -17.21
CA GLY A 77 -11.96 -21.96 -17.34
C GLY A 77 -11.75 -22.52 -18.75
N THR A 78 -10.68 -23.30 -18.94
CA THR A 78 -10.42 -24.04 -20.19
C THR A 78 -11.12 -25.39 -20.22
N THR A 79 -11.42 -25.93 -19.04
CA THR A 79 -12.30 -27.08 -18.81
C THR A 79 -13.15 -26.78 -17.57
N PRO A 80 -14.18 -27.59 -17.25
CA PRO A 80 -14.96 -27.41 -16.02
C PRO A 80 -14.15 -27.44 -14.72
N THR A 81 -12.94 -28.00 -14.72
CA THR A 81 -12.10 -28.16 -13.52
C THR A 81 -10.69 -27.59 -13.67
N THR A 82 -10.39 -26.90 -14.79
CA THR A 82 -9.05 -26.38 -15.07
C THR A 82 -9.13 -24.96 -15.62
N PHE A 83 -8.35 -24.05 -15.03
CA PHE A 83 -8.29 -22.65 -15.44
C PHE A 83 -7.13 -22.34 -16.40
N THR A 84 -6.01 -23.05 -16.29
CA THR A 84 -4.69 -22.80 -16.92
C THR A 84 -4.07 -21.43 -16.58
N PRO A 85 -3.80 -21.15 -15.30
CA PRO A 85 -3.39 -19.80 -14.85
C PRO A 85 -2.12 -19.26 -15.51
N GLN A 86 -1.20 -20.14 -15.92
CA GLN A 86 0.09 -19.76 -16.50
C GLN A 86 0.06 -19.57 -18.03
N ALA A 87 -1.05 -19.90 -18.70
CA ALA A 87 -1.13 -19.73 -20.15
C ALA A 87 -1.26 -18.24 -20.51
N ASN A 88 -0.56 -17.81 -21.56
CA ASN A 88 -0.66 -16.45 -22.07
C ASN A 88 -2.05 -16.19 -22.65
N THR A 89 -2.51 -14.94 -22.52
CA THR A 89 -3.81 -14.51 -23.05
C THR A 89 -3.63 -13.90 -24.43
N SER A 90 -4.28 -14.46 -25.45
CA SER A 90 -4.28 -13.88 -26.80
C SER A 90 -5.10 -12.60 -26.87
N ARG A 91 -4.86 -11.77 -27.89
CA ARG A 91 -5.62 -10.54 -28.12
C ARG A 91 -7.11 -10.81 -28.36
N ALA A 92 -7.46 -11.91 -29.02
CA ALA A 92 -8.85 -12.31 -29.19
C ALA A 92 -9.50 -12.71 -27.85
N GLN A 93 -8.80 -13.47 -27.02
CA GLN A 93 -9.29 -13.81 -25.67
C GLN A 93 -9.47 -12.55 -24.81
N MET A 94 -8.53 -11.62 -24.88
CA MET A 94 -8.60 -10.32 -24.21
C MET A 94 -9.87 -9.55 -24.57
N ALA A 95 -10.15 -9.44 -25.87
CA ALA A 95 -11.34 -8.75 -26.38
C ALA A 95 -12.61 -9.39 -25.80
N VAL A 96 -12.70 -10.72 -25.81
CA VAL A 96 -13.85 -11.43 -25.23
C VAL A 96 -13.98 -11.18 -23.72
N PHE A 97 -12.88 -11.19 -22.96
CA PHE A 97 -12.94 -10.89 -21.54
C PHE A 97 -13.43 -9.47 -21.25
N LEU A 98 -12.91 -8.46 -21.97
CA LEU A 98 -13.33 -7.06 -21.81
C LEU A 98 -14.79 -6.86 -22.21
N HIS A 99 -15.24 -7.50 -23.29
CA HIS A 99 -16.63 -7.43 -23.75
C HIS A 99 -17.59 -8.07 -22.73
N ARG A 100 -17.24 -9.24 -22.19
CA ARG A 100 -18.00 -9.87 -21.09
C ARG A 100 -18.01 -9.03 -19.84
N ASN A 101 -16.88 -8.45 -19.51
CA ASN A 101 -16.74 -7.53 -18.38
C ASN A 101 -17.61 -6.27 -18.53
N ALA A 102 -17.98 -5.90 -19.76
CA ALA A 102 -18.87 -4.79 -20.04
C ALA A 102 -20.36 -5.20 -20.10
N GLY A 103 -20.68 -6.47 -19.84
CA GLY A 103 -22.05 -7.01 -19.97
C GLY A 103 -22.43 -7.42 -21.39
N GLU A 104 -21.44 -7.75 -22.24
CA GLU A 104 -21.61 -8.17 -23.63
C GLU A 104 -22.48 -7.22 -24.50
N PRO A 105 -22.26 -5.90 -24.49
CA PRO A 105 -23.03 -4.95 -25.29
C PRO A 105 -22.95 -5.28 -26.79
N ALA A 106 -24.10 -5.21 -27.47
CA ALA A 106 -24.15 -5.44 -28.91
C ALA A 106 -23.48 -4.25 -29.66
N PRO A 107 -22.51 -4.49 -30.56
CA PRO A 107 -21.94 -3.44 -31.38
C PRO A 107 -22.95 -2.96 -32.44
N ALA A 108 -22.93 -1.67 -32.77
CA ALA A 108 -23.73 -1.08 -33.83
C ALA A 108 -23.22 -1.43 -35.24
N GLY A 109 -21.93 -1.78 -35.36
CA GLY A 109 -21.29 -2.11 -36.62
C GLY A 109 -20.32 -3.28 -36.51
N GLN A 110 -19.78 -3.70 -37.65
CA GLN A 110 -18.76 -4.75 -37.71
C GLN A 110 -17.36 -4.13 -37.85
N GLN A 111 -16.38 -4.76 -37.20
CA GLN A 111 -14.96 -4.50 -37.46
C GLN A 111 -14.55 -4.80 -38.91
N ASN A 112 -13.49 -4.14 -39.40
CA ASN A 112 -12.99 -4.22 -40.78
C ASN A 112 -11.62 -4.94 -40.93
N PHE A 113 -11.17 -5.65 -39.89
CA PHE A 113 -9.91 -6.38 -39.91
C PHE A 113 -10.00 -7.63 -40.80
N THR A 114 -9.03 -7.81 -41.67
CA THR A 114 -8.98 -8.91 -42.64
C THR A 114 -8.68 -10.26 -41.98
N ASP A 115 -8.06 -10.25 -40.80
CA ASP A 115 -7.65 -11.43 -40.03
C ASP A 115 -8.65 -11.82 -38.94
N VAL A 116 -9.83 -11.19 -38.90
CA VAL A 116 -10.93 -11.53 -37.99
C VAL A 116 -12.17 -11.87 -38.84
N PRO A 117 -12.40 -13.16 -39.17
CA PRO A 117 -13.60 -13.56 -39.91
C PRO A 117 -14.86 -13.37 -39.06
N THR A 118 -16.02 -13.20 -39.71
CA THR A 118 -17.33 -13.09 -39.04
C THR A 118 -17.69 -14.32 -38.19
N THR A 119 -17.12 -15.47 -38.52
CA THR A 119 -17.27 -16.73 -37.79
C THR A 119 -16.34 -16.84 -36.58
N SER A 120 -15.44 -15.88 -36.35
CA SER A 120 -14.56 -15.86 -35.19
C SER A 120 -15.37 -15.70 -33.91
N PHE A 121 -15.01 -16.50 -32.88
CA PHE A 121 -15.60 -16.40 -31.54
C PHE A 121 -15.42 -15.01 -30.91
N ALA A 122 -14.45 -14.23 -31.38
CA ALA A 122 -14.16 -12.89 -30.88
C ALA A 122 -14.71 -11.77 -31.79
N ASN A 123 -15.37 -12.08 -32.92
CA ASN A 123 -15.79 -11.08 -33.90
C ASN A 123 -16.69 -9.98 -33.27
N THR A 124 -17.70 -10.39 -32.50
CA THR A 124 -18.61 -9.46 -31.81
C THR A 124 -17.87 -8.60 -30.80
N ALA A 125 -17.05 -9.22 -29.95
CA ALA A 125 -16.28 -8.53 -28.93
C ALA A 125 -15.31 -7.50 -29.56
N ILE A 126 -14.57 -7.90 -30.59
CA ILE A 126 -13.63 -7.02 -31.30
C ILE A 126 -14.37 -5.86 -31.97
N SER A 127 -15.55 -6.11 -32.56
CA SER A 127 -16.38 -5.05 -33.15
C SER A 127 -16.80 -4.02 -32.10
N TRP A 128 -17.22 -4.46 -30.92
CA TRP A 128 -17.54 -3.56 -29.81
C TRP A 128 -16.31 -2.79 -29.31
N LEU A 129 -15.15 -3.44 -29.15
CA LEU A 129 -13.92 -2.76 -28.72
C LEU A 129 -13.49 -1.65 -29.70
N VAL A 130 -13.68 -1.87 -31.01
CA VAL A 130 -13.38 -0.85 -32.03
C VAL A 130 -14.34 0.33 -31.92
N GLU A 131 -15.64 0.06 -31.80
CA GLU A 131 -16.67 1.09 -31.66
C GLU A 131 -16.50 1.91 -30.37
N ALA A 132 -16.17 1.25 -29.27
CA ALA A 132 -15.89 1.89 -27.99
C ALA A 132 -14.53 2.63 -27.93
N GLY A 133 -13.74 2.60 -29.02
CA GLY A 133 -12.43 3.24 -29.07
C GLY A 133 -11.36 2.57 -28.19
N ILE A 134 -11.59 1.35 -27.73
CA ILE A 134 -10.68 0.59 -26.88
C ILE A 134 -9.48 0.08 -27.69
N THR A 135 -9.70 -0.28 -28.96
CA THR A 135 -8.65 -0.79 -29.86
C THR A 135 -8.78 -0.24 -31.28
N THR A 136 -7.64 -0.10 -31.96
CA THR A 136 -7.55 0.26 -33.38
C THR A 136 -6.90 -0.86 -34.21
N GLY A 137 -6.70 -2.05 -33.63
CA GLY A 137 -5.90 -3.11 -34.24
C GLY A 137 -4.39 -2.89 -34.08
N THR A 138 -3.59 -3.82 -34.61
CA THR A 138 -2.13 -3.66 -34.75
C THR A 138 -1.79 -2.84 -35.99
N THR A 139 -2.69 -2.85 -36.98
CA THR A 139 -2.71 -1.94 -38.12
C THR A 139 -4.19 -1.55 -38.40
N PRO A 140 -4.47 -0.57 -39.28
CA PRO A 140 -5.84 -0.21 -39.63
C PRO A 140 -6.71 -1.36 -40.17
N THR A 141 -6.10 -2.44 -40.69
CA THR A 141 -6.80 -3.59 -41.28
C THR A 141 -6.42 -4.93 -40.66
N THR A 142 -5.65 -4.94 -39.56
CA THR A 142 -5.19 -6.17 -38.89
C THR A 142 -5.35 -6.04 -37.38
N PHE A 143 -5.98 -7.05 -36.76
CA PHE A 143 -6.14 -7.12 -35.31
C PHE A 143 -5.06 -7.95 -34.61
N SER A 144 -4.54 -8.97 -35.29
CA SER A 144 -3.64 -10.01 -34.79
C SER A 144 -4.25 -10.85 -33.66
N PRO A 145 -5.37 -11.58 -33.88
CA PRO A 145 -6.15 -12.23 -32.83
C PRO A 145 -5.38 -13.31 -32.06
N GLN A 146 -4.39 -13.96 -32.69
CA GLN A 146 -3.58 -15.01 -32.09
C GLN A 146 -2.31 -14.50 -31.38
N ALA A 147 -1.96 -13.22 -31.53
CA ALA A 147 -0.82 -12.66 -30.82
C ALA A 147 -1.12 -12.57 -29.32
N ASN A 148 -0.10 -12.81 -28.49
CA ASN A 148 -0.21 -12.63 -27.05
C ASN A 148 -0.38 -11.16 -26.69
N THR A 149 -1.18 -10.89 -25.67
CA THR A 149 -1.37 -9.54 -25.14
C THR A 149 -0.24 -9.21 -24.18
N THR A 150 0.45 -8.09 -24.38
CA THR A 150 1.49 -7.62 -23.47
C THR A 150 0.89 -6.85 -22.28
N ARG A 151 1.69 -6.64 -21.23
CA ARG A 151 1.28 -5.82 -20.08
C ARG A 151 1.00 -4.37 -20.47
N ALA A 152 1.76 -3.81 -21.43
CA ALA A 152 1.50 -2.50 -22.00
C ALA A 152 0.16 -2.45 -22.74
N ASP A 153 -0.16 -3.48 -23.53
CA ASP A 153 -1.45 -3.58 -24.21
C ASP A 153 -2.61 -3.64 -23.21
N MET A 154 -2.46 -4.43 -22.14
CA MET A 154 -3.48 -4.52 -21.09
C MET A 154 -3.72 -3.18 -20.40
N ALA A 155 -2.65 -2.44 -20.07
CA ALA A 155 -2.77 -1.10 -19.49
C ALA A 155 -3.57 -0.17 -20.41
N VAL A 156 -3.23 -0.16 -21.71
CA VAL A 156 -3.91 0.69 -22.70
C VAL A 156 -5.38 0.28 -22.89
N PHE A 157 -5.68 -1.02 -22.93
CA PHE A 157 -7.07 -1.48 -23.04
C PHE A 157 -7.91 -1.05 -21.85
N LEU A 158 -7.46 -1.28 -20.61
CA LEU A 158 -8.20 -0.87 -19.42
C LEU A 158 -8.37 0.64 -19.32
N TRP A 159 -7.30 1.40 -19.61
CA TRP A 159 -7.34 2.85 -19.59
C TRP A 159 -8.34 3.42 -20.60
N ARG A 160 -8.34 2.91 -21.84
CA ARG A 160 -9.32 3.33 -22.85
C ARG A 160 -10.74 2.87 -22.51
N ASN A 161 -10.88 1.66 -21.95
CA ASN A 161 -12.16 1.18 -21.45
C ASN A 161 -12.73 2.06 -20.33
N ALA A 162 -11.87 2.72 -19.54
CA ALA A 162 -12.25 3.73 -18.55
C ALA A 162 -12.55 5.13 -19.15
N GLY A 163 -12.53 5.29 -20.47
CA GLY A 163 -12.70 6.59 -21.12
C GLY A 163 -11.41 7.41 -21.23
N ALA A 164 -10.24 6.76 -21.14
CA ALA A 164 -8.92 7.39 -21.26
C ALA A 164 -8.67 8.59 -20.31
N PRO A 165 -8.98 8.48 -19.00
CA PRO A 165 -8.82 9.57 -18.05
C PRO A 165 -7.36 10.02 -17.92
N ALA A 166 -7.13 11.33 -17.79
CA ALA A 166 -5.79 11.85 -17.54
C ALA A 166 -5.35 11.50 -16.10
N PRO A 167 -4.17 10.86 -15.90
CA PRO A 167 -3.63 10.64 -14.56
C PRO A 167 -3.16 11.95 -13.93
N ALA A 168 -3.20 12.05 -12.60
CA ALA A 168 -2.74 13.22 -11.86
C ALA A 168 -1.20 13.34 -11.81
N GLY A 169 -0.48 12.28 -12.15
CA GLY A 169 0.98 12.23 -12.13
C GLY A 169 1.58 11.26 -13.15
N GLN A 170 2.91 11.22 -13.19
CA GLN A 170 3.66 10.25 -14.00
C GLN A 170 3.79 8.90 -13.26
N GLN A 171 4.01 7.84 -14.03
CA GLN A 171 4.40 6.54 -13.50
C GLN A 171 5.87 6.55 -13.04
N HIS A 172 6.26 5.56 -12.23
CA HIS A 172 7.54 5.49 -11.53
C HIS A 172 8.46 4.34 -11.97
N PHE A 173 8.06 3.57 -12.97
CA PHE A 173 8.79 2.43 -13.49
C PHE A 173 9.91 2.86 -14.41
N THR A 174 11.10 2.31 -14.15
CA THR A 174 12.35 2.61 -14.86
C THR A 174 12.39 2.05 -16.28
N ASP A 175 11.61 1.02 -16.56
CA ASP A 175 11.53 0.31 -17.84
C ASP A 175 10.36 0.79 -18.72
N VAL A 176 9.71 1.89 -18.34
CA VAL A 176 8.65 2.55 -19.12
C VAL A 176 9.14 3.96 -19.49
N PRO A 177 9.66 4.15 -20.71
CA PRO A 177 10.04 5.47 -21.20
C PRO A 177 8.84 6.42 -21.24
N THR A 178 9.07 7.72 -21.00
CA THR A 178 8.02 8.75 -21.15
C THR A 178 7.46 8.85 -22.57
N THR A 179 8.23 8.38 -23.56
CA THR A 179 7.83 8.26 -24.97
C THR A 179 7.04 6.99 -25.29
N SER A 180 6.85 6.09 -24.31
CA SER A 180 6.08 4.86 -24.50
C SER A 180 4.61 5.17 -24.77
N TYR A 181 4.02 4.49 -25.76
CA TYR A 181 2.59 4.59 -26.07
C TYR A 181 1.69 4.22 -24.88
N ALA A 182 2.20 3.44 -23.93
CA ALA A 182 1.47 3.03 -22.73
C ALA A 182 1.79 3.88 -21.49
N ASN A 183 2.69 4.88 -21.56
CA ASN A 183 3.14 5.65 -20.38
C ASN A 183 1.97 6.25 -19.59
N THR A 184 1.06 6.95 -20.29
CA THR A 184 -0.13 7.57 -19.67
C THR A 184 -1.07 6.54 -19.07
N ALA A 185 -1.33 5.44 -19.80
CA ALA A 185 -2.20 4.36 -19.32
C ALA A 185 -1.63 3.70 -18.06
N ILE A 186 -0.33 3.42 -18.04
CA ILE A 186 0.36 2.80 -16.89
C ILE A 186 0.31 3.73 -15.68
N ALA A 187 0.51 5.05 -15.87
CA ALA A 187 0.38 6.03 -14.80
C ALA A 187 -1.03 6.04 -14.19
N TRP A 188 -2.07 5.96 -15.03
CA TRP A 188 -3.44 5.85 -14.55
C TRP A 188 -3.69 4.54 -13.79
N LEU A 189 -3.18 3.39 -14.27
CA LEU A 189 -3.33 2.11 -13.57
C LEU A 189 -2.69 2.12 -12.17
N VAL A 190 -1.53 2.77 -12.02
CA VAL A 190 -0.86 2.91 -10.72
C VAL A 190 -1.70 3.77 -9.78
N GLU A 191 -2.21 4.89 -10.27
CA GLU A 191 -3.07 5.78 -9.50
C GLU A 191 -4.38 5.12 -9.07
N ALA A 192 -4.99 4.34 -9.96
CA ALA A 192 -6.21 3.58 -9.69
C ALA A 192 -5.97 2.34 -8.80
N GLY A 193 -4.73 2.06 -8.38
CA GLY A 193 -4.40 0.87 -7.58
C GLY A 193 -4.52 -0.46 -8.33
N ILE A 194 -4.65 -0.42 -9.66
CA ILE A 194 -4.82 -1.60 -10.51
C ILE A 194 -3.49 -2.37 -10.61
N THR A 195 -2.35 -1.67 -10.60
CA THR A 195 -1.03 -2.29 -10.72
C THR A 195 0.02 -1.68 -9.80
N THR A 196 0.97 -2.51 -9.37
CA THR A 196 2.17 -2.13 -8.62
C THR A 196 3.45 -2.45 -9.38
N GLY A 197 3.35 -2.86 -10.64
CA GLY A 197 4.47 -3.41 -11.42
C GLY A 197 4.75 -4.89 -11.14
N THR A 198 5.75 -5.44 -11.84
CA THR A 198 6.33 -6.76 -11.55
C THR A 198 7.36 -6.67 -10.43
N THR A 199 7.95 -5.49 -10.25
CA THR A 199 8.72 -5.08 -9.08
C THR A 199 8.31 -3.64 -8.73
N PRO A 200 8.76 -3.10 -7.59
CA PRO A 200 8.45 -1.72 -7.23
C PRO A 200 8.91 -0.68 -8.28
N THR A 201 9.96 -0.97 -9.05
CA THR A 201 10.54 -0.05 -10.06
C THR A 201 10.46 -0.56 -11.49
N THR A 202 9.77 -1.69 -11.73
CA THR A 202 9.69 -2.34 -13.04
C THR A 202 8.25 -2.71 -13.36
N PHE A 203 7.76 -2.30 -14.53
CA PHE A 203 6.43 -2.67 -15.02
C PHE A 203 6.45 -3.92 -15.90
N SER A 204 7.56 -4.17 -16.59
CA SER A 204 7.74 -5.19 -17.64
C SER A 204 6.73 -5.03 -18.79
N PRO A 205 6.72 -3.89 -19.51
CA PRO A 205 5.67 -3.57 -20.50
C PRO A 205 5.54 -4.63 -21.60
N GLN A 206 6.64 -5.28 -21.99
CA GLN A 206 6.71 -6.23 -23.10
C GLN A 206 6.44 -7.68 -22.69
N ALA A 207 6.28 -7.96 -21.38
CA ALA A 207 5.95 -9.30 -20.93
C ALA A 207 4.50 -9.64 -21.30
N ASN A 208 4.29 -10.89 -21.71
CA ASN A 208 2.95 -11.41 -22.02
C ASN A 208 2.14 -11.54 -20.72
N VAL A 209 0.85 -11.22 -20.79
CA VAL A 209 -0.07 -11.36 -19.67
C VAL A 209 -0.61 -12.79 -19.63
N THR A 210 -0.36 -13.48 -18.52
CA THR A 210 -0.95 -14.78 -18.23
C THR A 210 -2.45 -14.66 -17.90
N ARG A 211 -3.19 -15.76 -17.99
CA ARG A 211 -4.62 -15.81 -17.60
C ARG A 211 -4.85 -15.44 -16.14
N ALA A 212 -3.94 -15.80 -15.23
CA ALA A 212 -4.02 -15.42 -13.83
C ALA A 212 -3.81 -13.91 -13.63
N GLU A 213 -2.79 -13.33 -14.26
CA GLU A 213 -2.57 -11.88 -14.21
C GLU A 213 -3.74 -11.13 -14.84
N MET A 214 -4.32 -11.68 -15.91
CA MET A 214 -5.52 -11.13 -16.54
C MET A 214 -6.71 -11.04 -15.58
N ALA A 215 -6.96 -12.13 -14.86
CA ALA A 215 -7.98 -12.15 -13.82
C ALA A 215 -7.72 -11.05 -12.77
N VAL A 216 -6.48 -10.89 -12.31
CA VAL A 216 -6.13 -9.86 -11.31
C VAL A 216 -6.31 -8.43 -11.86
N PHE A 217 -5.91 -8.16 -13.10
CA PHE A 217 -6.09 -6.84 -13.71
C PHE A 217 -7.58 -6.47 -13.82
N LEU A 218 -8.43 -7.37 -14.33
CA LEU A 218 -9.87 -7.12 -14.43
C LEU A 218 -10.52 -7.03 -13.05
N TRP A 219 -10.16 -7.91 -12.13
CA TRP A 219 -10.68 -7.85 -10.76
C TRP A 219 -10.35 -6.52 -10.11
N ARG A 220 -9.09 -6.05 -10.13
CA ARG A 220 -8.73 -4.74 -9.54
C ARG A 220 -9.35 -3.55 -10.26
N TYR A 221 -9.61 -3.68 -11.56
CA TYR A 221 -10.29 -2.65 -12.36
C TYR A 221 -11.76 -2.48 -11.93
N ASN A 222 -12.50 -3.57 -11.70
CA ASN A 222 -13.93 -3.50 -11.32
C ASN A 222 -14.19 -3.52 -9.82
N CYS A 223 -13.23 -4.06 -9.07
CA CYS A 223 -13.20 -4.11 -7.62
C CYS A 223 -12.00 -3.29 -7.12
N PRO A 224 -11.92 -1.98 -7.45
CA PRO A 224 -11.04 -1.11 -6.70
C PRO A 224 -11.45 -1.28 -5.24
N ASP A 225 -10.49 -1.52 -4.34
CA ASP A 225 -10.81 -1.84 -2.95
C ASP A 225 -11.86 -0.84 -2.40
N PRO A 226 -13.13 -1.24 -2.23
CA PRO A 226 -14.21 -0.36 -1.84
C PRO A 226 -14.09 -0.01 -0.36
N ASN A 227 -13.19 -0.70 0.35
CA ASN A 227 -12.82 -0.42 1.72
C ASN A 227 -11.58 0.45 1.84
N LEU A 228 -10.90 0.78 0.72
CA LEU A 228 -9.87 1.81 0.72
C LEU A 228 -10.56 3.16 1.01
N GLY A 229 -10.61 3.52 2.28
CA GLY A 229 -11.27 4.73 2.78
C GLY A 229 -12.68 4.53 3.36
N ASN A 230 -13.24 3.31 3.37
CA ASN A 230 -14.47 3.04 4.14
C ASN A 230 -14.11 2.83 5.62
N VAL A 231 -14.68 3.65 6.51
CA VAL A 231 -14.38 3.63 7.94
C VAL A 231 -15.58 3.09 8.70
N THR A 232 -15.37 2.02 9.47
CA THR A 232 -16.38 1.46 10.37
C THR A 232 -15.82 1.35 11.79
N THR A 233 -16.72 1.36 12.77
CA THR A 233 -16.34 1.15 14.17
C THR A 233 -16.32 -0.34 14.49
N LEU A 234 -15.12 -0.89 14.67
CA LEU A 234 -14.95 -2.27 15.12
C LEU A 234 -15.23 -2.43 16.62
N ALA A 235 -14.67 -1.53 17.44
CA ALA A 235 -14.80 -1.55 18.89
C ALA A 235 -14.69 -0.14 19.49
N GLY A 236 -15.36 0.07 20.63
CA GLY A 236 -15.50 1.37 21.29
C GLY A 236 -16.85 2.01 21.02
N ASN A 237 -17.47 2.56 22.06
CA ASN A 237 -18.79 3.20 22.00
C ASN A 237 -18.73 4.74 22.05
N GLY A 238 -17.54 5.34 21.94
CA GLY A 238 -17.32 6.78 22.02
C GLY A 238 -17.29 7.37 23.44
N THR A 239 -17.61 6.58 24.48
CA THR A 239 -17.51 7.01 25.87
C THR A 239 -16.14 6.65 26.46
N ARG A 240 -15.46 7.65 27.01
CA ARG A 240 -14.22 7.47 27.77
C ARG A 240 -14.53 6.64 29.02
N GLY A 241 -13.94 5.45 29.13
CA GLY A 241 -14.15 4.56 30.27
C GLY A 241 -13.49 3.20 30.08
N PHE A 242 -13.86 2.25 30.91
CA PHE A 242 -13.34 0.88 30.86
C PHE A 242 -14.50 -0.11 30.92
N ALA A 243 -14.64 -0.91 29.86
CA ALA A 243 -15.55 -2.05 29.82
C ALA A 243 -15.03 -3.07 28.81
N ASP A 244 -14.93 -4.33 29.22
CA ASP A 244 -14.81 -5.49 28.31
C ASP A 244 -16.19 -5.86 27.76
N GLY A 245 -16.23 -6.64 26.68
CA GLY A 245 -17.47 -7.12 26.07
C GLY A 245 -17.52 -6.96 24.55
N PRO A 246 -18.72 -7.07 23.93
CA PRO A 246 -18.91 -6.79 22.51
C PRO A 246 -18.38 -5.41 22.09
N GLY A 247 -17.91 -5.28 20.85
CA GLY A 247 -17.22 -4.07 20.40
C GLY A 247 -18.04 -2.79 20.52
N ASN A 248 -19.36 -2.87 20.32
CA ASN A 248 -20.28 -1.74 20.45
C ASN A 248 -20.60 -1.33 21.90
N THR A 249 -20.18 -2.10 22.90
CA THR A 249 -20.35 -1.76 24.33
C THR A 249 -19.03 -1.60 25.08
N ALA A 250 -17.95 -2.17 24.55
CA ALA A 250 -16.61 -1.99 25.10
C ALA A 250 -16.22 -0.50 25.15
N GLN A 251 -15.49 -0.14 26.19
CA GLN A 251 -15.01 1.23 26.40
C GLN A 251 -13.49 1.26 26.47
N PHE A 252 -12.93 2.34 25.93
CA PHE A 252 -11.51 2.66 25.92
C PHE A 252 -11.32 4.08 26.47
N ASN A 253 -10.10 4.39 26.87
CA ASN A 253 -9.72 5.67 27.43
C ASN A 253 -8.37 6.11 26.86
N ASN A 254 -8.45 6.95 25.81
CA ASN A 254 -7.30 7.40 25.02
C ASN A 254 -6.39 6.22 24.61
N PRO A 255 -6.85 5.29 23.76
CA PRO A 255 -5.96 4.28 23.21
C PRO A 255 -4.96 4.91 22.24
N TYR A 256 -3.66 4.59 22.37
CA TYR A 256 -2.59 5.16 21.53
C TYR A 256 -2.05 4.15 20.49
N GLY A 257 -1.66 2.96 20.93
CA GLY A 257 -1.04 1.94 20.09
C GLY A 257 -1.99 0.83 19.71
N VAL A 258 -1.83 0.31 18.49
CA VAL A 258 -2.56 -0.85 17.99
C VAL A 258 -1.64 -1.75 17.18
N ALA A 259 -1.78 -3.08 17.31
CA ALA A 259 -1.02 -4.05 16.52
C ALA A 259 -1.83 -5.30 16.20
N PHE A 260 -1.64 -5.85 15.00
CA PHE A 260 -2.18 -7.15 14.62
C PHE A 260 -1.24 -8.26 15.06
N ALA A 261 -1.81 -9.32 15.61
CA ALA A 261 -1.12 -10.57 15.86
C ALA A 261 -1.21 -11.52 14.65
N PRO A 262 -0.29 -12.49 14.53
CA PRO A 262 -0.33 -13.50 13.47
C PRO A 262 -1.63 -14.32 13.43
N ASN A 263 -2.34 -14.44 14.55
CA ASN A 263 -3.64 -15.11 14.64
C ASN A 263 -4.83 -14.23 14.24
N GLY A 264 -4.59 -12.98 13.83
CA GLY A 264 -5.60 -12.00 13.43
C GLY A 264 -6.10 -11.09 14.57
N ASN A 265 -5.88 -11.42 15.84
CA ASN A 265 -6.33 -10.58 16.94
C ASN A 265 -5.63 -9.21 16.94
N ILE A 266 -6.35 -8.18 17.39
CA ILE A 266 -5.86 -6.81 17.50
C ILE A 266 -5.53 -6.52 18.96
N TYR A 267 -4.31 -6.09 19.25
CA TYR A 267 -3.88 -5.66 20.57
C TYR A 267 -3.89 -4.15 20.63
N VAL A 268 -4.42 -3.60 21.71
CA VAL A 268 -4.62 -2.16 21.90
C VAL A 268 -4.01 -1.73 23.22
N ALA A 269 -3.16 -0.72 23.20
CA ALA A 269 -2.69 -0.04 24.41
C ALA A 269 -3.75 0.99 24.84
N ASP A 270 -4.52 0.65 25.87
CA ASP A 270 -5.59 1.46 26.43
C ASP A 270 -5.00 2.38 27.52
N THR A 271 -4.30 3.40 27.05
CA THR A 271 -3.24 4.13 27.78
C THR A 271 -3.72 4.69 29.11
N LEU A 272 -4.85 5.41 29.15
CA LEU A 272 -5.34 6.02 30.38
C LEU A 272 -6.16 5.05 31.25
N ASN A 273 -6.41 3.84 30.76
CA ASN A 273 -6.91 2.72 31.56
C ASN A 273 -5.78 1.80 32.04
N GLN A 274 -4.51 2.12 31.79
CA GLN A 274 -3.34 1.35 32.25
C GLN A 274 -3.41 -0.14 31.90
N ARG A 275 -3.90 -0.46 30.69
CA ARG A 275 -4.21 -1.83 30.26
C ARG A 275 -3.80 -2.09 28.81
N ILE A 276 -3.51 -3.36 28.55
CA ILE A 276 -3.43 -3.91 27.20
C ILE A 276 -4.69 -4.73 26.94
N ARG A 277 -5.40 -4.40 25.87
CA ARG A 277 -6.68 -4.99 25.48
C ARG A 277 -6.50 -5.83 24.22
N VAL A 278 -7.34 -6.84 24.04
CA VAL A 278 -7.40 -7.69 22.85
C VAL A 278 -8.77 -7.56 22.22
N THR A 279 -8.82 -7.34 20.92
CA THR A 279 -10.05 -7.26 20.12
C THR A 279 -10.02 -8.34 19.06
N ASN A 280 -11.08 -9.15 18.99
CA ASN A 280 -11.29 -10.07 17.89
C ASN A 280 -11.80 -9.27 16.67
N PRO A 281 -11.11 -9.26 15.52
CA PRO A 281 -11.49 -8.44 14.38
C PRO A 281 -12.78 -8.90 13.69
N THR A 282 -13.18 -10.16 13.87
CA THR A 282 -14.36 -10.75 13.22
C THR A 282 -15.62 -10.53 14.06
N THR A 283 -15.52 -10.70 15.38
CA THR A 283 -16.67 -10.58 16.29
C THR A 283 -16.78 -9.21 16.96
N GLY A 284 -15.70 -8.41 16.93
CA GLY A 284 -15.57 -7.16 17.69
C GLY A 284 -15.42 -7.35 19.20
N GLN A 285 -15.34 -8.59 19.71
CA GLN A 285 -15.26 -8.83 21.15
C GLN A 285 -13.94 -8.32 21.73
N VAL A 286 -14.03 -7.53 22.81
CA VAL A 286 -12.90 -6.94 23.53
C VAL A 286 -12.72 -7.60 24.90
N THR A 287 -11.48 -7.97 25.21
CA THR A 287 -11.07 -8.48 26.53
C THR A 287 -9.80 -7.79 27.03
N THR A 288 -9.53 -7.87 28.32
CA THR A 288 -8.27 -7.40 28.91
C THR A 288 -7.23 -8.52 28.92
N LEU A 289 -6.04 -8.26 28.36
CA LEU A 289 -4.89 -9.17 28.44
C LEU A 289 -4.13 -8.98 29.75
N ALA A 290 -3.79 -7.73 30.05
CA ALA A 290 -2.98 -7.38 31.21
C ALA A 290 -3.22 -5.93 31.66
N GLY A 291 -2.95 -5.68 32.94
CA GLY A 291 -3.07 -4.37 33.58
C GLY A 291 -4.20 -4.32 34.61
N THR A 292 -3.87 -3.90 35.83
CA THR A 292 -4.86 -3.72 36.90
C THR A 292 -5.79 -2.52 36.68
N GLY A 293 -5.37 -1.55 35.86
CA GLY A 293 -6.00 -0.25 35.73
C GLY A 293 -5.51 0.81 36.70
N THR A 294 -4.59 0.46 37.59
CA THR A 294 -3.89 1.41 38.47
C THR A 294 -2.52 1.70 37.87
N GLU A 295 -2.17 2.98 37.80
CA GLU A 295 -0.84 3.43 37.41
C GLU A 295 0.21 2.85 38.36
N GLY A 296 1.24 2.22 37.82
CA GLY A 296 2.34 1.67 38.62
C GLY A 296 3.28 0.79 37.83
N PHE A 297 4.18 0.11 38.53
CA PHE A 297 5.14 -0.82 37.95
C PHE A 297 5.13 -2.13 38.72
N ALA A 298 4.64 -3.18 38.07
CA ALA A 298 4.72 -4.55 38.57
C ALA A 298 4.75 -5.53 37.41
N ASP A 299 5.76 -6.41 37.38
CA ASP A 299 5.75 -7.64 36.60
C ASP A 299 4.88 -8.69 37.28
N GLY A 300 4.41 -9.70 36.54
CA GLY A 300 3.55 -10.73 37.10
C GLY A 300 2.45 -11.21 36.14
N PRO A 301 1.53 -12.06 36.63
CA PRO A 301 0.31 -12.40 35.91
C PRO A 301 -0.45 -11.15 35.43
N GLY A 302 -1.12 -11.23 34.28
CA GLY A 302 -1.72 -10.04 33.64
C GLY A 302 -2.74 -9.30 34.50
N ASN A 303 -3.44 -10.01 35.39
CA ASN A 303 -4.42 -9.42 36.32
C ASN A 303 -3.79 -8.73 37.55
N THR A 304 -2.47 -8.85 37.76
CA THR A 304 -1.75 -8.18 38.85
C THR A 304 -0.65 -7.24 38.34
N ALA A 305 -0.20 -7.42 37.10
CA ALA A 305 0.77 -6.54 36.46
C ALA A 305 0.25 -5.10 36.35
N GLN A 306 1.16 -4.14 36.56
CA GLN A 306 0.87 -2.71 36.49
C GLN A 306 1.69 -2.05 35.39
N PHE A 307 1.05 -1.10 34.72
CA PHE A 307 1.62 -0.24 33.69
C PHE A 307 1.44 1.22 34.10
N ASN A 308 2.25 2.09 33.50
CA ASN A 308 2.17 3.53 33.63
C ASN A 308 2.23 4.18 32.23
N TYR A 309 1.07 4.60 31.74
CA TYR A 309 0.82 5.12 30.40
C TYR A 309 1.38 4.20 29.30
N PRO A 310 0.88 2.95 29.15
CA PRO A 310 1.29 2.11 28.04
C PRO A 310 0.84 2.75 26.72
N THR A 311 1.77 3.01 25.80
CA THR A 311 1.49 3.74 24.55
C THR A 311 1.63 2.86 23.32
N GLY A 312 2.83 2.38 23.00
CA GLY A 312 3.07 1.48 21.87
C GLY A 312 2.82 0.02 22.20
N VAL A 313 2.33 -0.73 21.22
CA VAL A 313 2.20 -2.18 21.26
C VAL A 313 2.67 -2.79 19.94
N ALA A 314 3.37 -3.91 19.99
CA ALA A 314 3.75 -4.70 18.82
C ALA A 314 3.68 -6.19 19.13
N VAL A 315 3.38 -7.01 18.12
CA VAL A 315 3.30 -8.46 18.28
C VAL A 315 4.37 -9.12 17.42
N ALA A 316 5.22 -9.93 18.05
CA ALA A 316 6.23 -10.70 17.36
C ALA A 316 5.63 -11.88 16.57
N PRO A 317 6.35 -12.44 15.58
CA PRO A 317 5.88 -13.61 14.83
C PRO A 317 5.56 -14.84 15.69
N ASN A 318 6.21 -14.98 16.86
CA ASN A 318 5.94 -16.04 17.83
C ASN A 318 4.74 -15.74 18.76
N GLY A 319 4.07 -14.59 18.58
CA GLY A 319 2.95 -14.13 19.37
C GLY A 319 3.30 -13.27 20.60
N THR A 320 4.57 -13.14 20.99
CA THR A 320 4.95 -12.29 22.14
C THR A 320 4.53 -10.85 21.89
N VAL A 321 3.85 -10.24 22.87
CA VAL A 321 3.40 -8.84 22.79
C VAL A 321 4.41 -7.95 23.51
N TYR A 322 4.99 -6.99 22.81
CA TYR A 322 5.84 -5.96 23.39
C TYR A 322 5.08 -4.67 23.58
N VAL A 323 5.34 -3.99 24.70
CA VAL A 323 4.64 -2.78 25.11
C VAL A 323 5.66 -1.73 25.52
N ALA A 324 5.51 -0.52 25.00
CA ALA A 324 6.21 0.64 25.54
C ALA A 324 5.44 1.18 26.75
N ASP A 325 5.98 0.93 27.94
CA ASP A 325 5.44 1.34 29.22
C ASP A 325 6.02 2.72 29.58
N GLN A 326 5.44 3.73 28.94
CA GLN A 326 6.05 5.05 28.72
C GLN A 326 6.49 5.72 30.03
N GLY A 327 5.59 5.81 31.01
CA GLY A 327 5.82 6.43 32.31
C GLY A 327 6.75 5.62 33.21
N ASN A 328 6.94 4.33 32.91
CA ASN A 328 7.90 3.48 33.61
C ASN A 328 9.26 3.39 32.90
N HIS A 329 9.46 4.08 31.78
CA HIS A 329 10.73 4.09 31.03
C HIS A 329 11.21 2.69 30.63
N ARG A 330 10.27 1.81 30.27
CA ARG A 330 10.52 0.38 30.04
C ARG A 330 9.82 -0.15 28.81
N ILE A 331 10.41 -1.19 28.24
CA ILE A 331 9.74 -2.08 27.30
C ILE A 331 9.37 -3.36 28.03
N ARG A 332 8.09 -3.70 28.02
CA ARG A 332 7.52 -4.87 28.67
C ARG A 332 7.22 -5.94 27.62
N ALA A 333 7.30 -7.20 28.00
CA ALA A 333 6.91 -8.34 27.18
C ALA A 333 5.75 -9.08 27.87
N ILE A 334 4.78 -9.53 27.07
CA ILE A 334 3.61 -10.27 27.55
C ILE A 334 3.51 -11.57 26.76
N ASN A 335 3.39 -12.68 27.48
CA ASN A 335 2.99 -13.95 26.88
C ASN A 335 1.48 -13.88 26.57
N PRO A 336 1.06 -13.97 25.30
CA PRO A 336 -0.34 -13.77 24.92
C PRO A 336 -1.28 -14.88 25.43
N THR A 337 -0.73 -16.06 25.75
CA THR A 337 -1.51 -17.23 26.19
C THR A 337 -1.67 -17.25 27.70
N THR A 338 -0.61 -16.94 28.46
CA THR A 338 -0.66 -16.97 29.93
C THR A 338 -0.98 -15.61 30.54
N GLY A 339 -0.86 -14.53 29.77
CA GLY A 339 -0.96 -13.15 30.26
C GLY A 339 0.22 -12.71 31.13
N GLN A 340 1.27 -13.53 31.27
CA GLN A 340 2.43 -13.20 32.10
C GLN A 340 3.18 -12.00 31.51
N VAL A 341 3.36 -10.96 32.33
CA VAL A 341 4.13 -9.75 32.00
C VAL A 341 5.52 -9.84 32.62
N THR A 342 6.55 -9.48 31.83
CA THR A 342 7.93 -9.32 32.27
C THR A 342 8.53 -8.03 31.69
N THR A 343 9.57 -7.50 32.34
CA THR A 343 10.38 -6.43 31.76
C THR A 343 11.39 -7.00 30.76
N LEU A 344 11.34 -6.54 29.50
CA LEU A 344 12.34 -6.89 28.49
C LEU A 344 13.60 -6.03 28.66
N ALA A 345 13.41 -4.71 28.76
CA ALA A 345 14.49 -3.75 28.90
C ALA A 345 14.01 -2.44 29.55
N GLY A 346 14.94 -1.69 30.13
CA GLY A 346 14.71 -0.39 30.75
C GLY A 346 14.82 -0.43 32.27
N SER A 347 15.24 0.69 32.85
CA SER A 347 15.47 0.84 34.29
C SER A 347 14.91 2.18 34.79
N THR A 348 15.64 3.26 34.57
CA THR A 348 15.24 4.63 34.90
C THR A 348 15.28 5.52 33.67
N ALA A 349 14.80 6.75 33.80
CA ALA A 349 14.98 7.80 32.80
C ALA A 349 16.47 7.96 32.44
N GLY A 350 16.79 8.00 31.15
CA GLY A 350 18.14 8.14 30.61
C GLY A 350 18.27 7.43 29.25
N PHE A 351 19.48 7.35 28.68
CA PHE A 351 19.70 6.77 27.34
C PHE A 351 20.81 5.71 27.28
N ALA A 352 21.29 5.22 28.42
CA ALA A 352 22.34 4.22 28.46
C ALA A 352 21.98 2.98 27.61
N ASP A 353 22.88 2.60 26.72
CA ASP A 353 22.88 1.30 26.03
C ASP A 353 23.44 0.21 26.96
N GLY A 354 23.22 -1.06 26.63
CA GLY A 354 23.75 -2.19 27.41
C GLY A 354 22.73 -3.31 27.65
N PRO A 355 23.00 -4.20 28.62
CA PRO A 355 22.06 -5.24 29.04
C PRO A 355 20.71 -4.65 29.46
N GLY A 356 19.61 -5.33 29.11
CA GLY A 356 18.25 -4.79 29.23
C GLY A 356 17.85 -4.32 30.63
N ASN A 357 18.34 -4.96 31.69
CA ASN A 357 18.08 -4.58 33.08
C ASN A 357 18.83 -3.31 33.54
N THR A 358 19.80 -2.83 32.76
CA THR A 358 20.61 -1.63 33.05
C THR A 358 20.46 -0.55 31.99
N ALA A 359 20.00 -0.90 30.78
CA ALA A 359 19.67 0.07 29.76
C ALA A 359 18.63 1.07 30.27
N GLN A 360 18.69 2.29 29.76
CA GLN A 360 17.79 3.37 30.13
C GLN A 360 17.06 3.88 28.89
N PHE A 361 15.80 4.25 29.08
CA PHE A 361 14.94 4.94 28.12
C PHE A 361 14.38 6.18 28.79
N ASN A 362 13.84 7.12 28.01
CA ASN A 362 13.13 8.28 28.52
C ASN A 362 11.83 8.46 27.72
N PHE A 363 10.71 8.20 28.39
CA PHE A 363 9.37 8.11 27.80
C PHE A 363 9.32 7.38 26.44
N PRO A 364 9.66 6.07 26.38
CA PRO A 364 9.56 5.32 25.13
C PRO A 364 8.11 5.21 24.67
N THR A 365 7.86 5.40 23.36
CA THR A 365 6.50 5.46 22.80
C THR A 365 6.21 4.35 21.81
N GLY A 366 6.72 4.43 20.57
CA GLY A 366 6.52 3.42 19.55
C GLY A 366 7.37 2.18 19.77
N VAL A 367 6.82 1.01 19.48
CA VAL A 367 7.54 -0.26 19.45
C VAL A 367 7.17 -1.03 18.18
N ALA A 368 8.13 -1.69 17.55
CA ALA A 368 7.90 -2.54 16.39
C ALA A 368 8.84 -3.75 16.41
N VAL A 369 8.39 -4.88 15.84
CA VAL A 369 9.20 -6.10 15.74
C VAL A 369 9.55 -6.35 14.29
N ALA A 370 10.84 -6.50 14.00
CA ALA A 370 11.32 -6.86 12.67
C ALA A 370 11.09 -8.35 12.37
N PRO A 371 11.09 -8.75 11.08
CA PRO A 371 11.00 -10.17 10.70
C PRO A 371 12.08 -11.06 11.33
N ASN A 372 13.26 -10.51 11.63
CA ASN A 372 14.34 -11.22 12.31
C ASN A 372 14.21 -11.27 13.85
N GLY A 373 13.12 -10.72 14.40
CA GLY A 373 12.84 -10.66 15.84
C GLY A 373 13.36 -9.41 16.56
N THR A 374 14.20 -8.57 15.94
CA THR A 374 14.71 -7.34 16.58
C THR A 374 13.56 -6.41 16.95
N VAL A 375 13.56 -5.88 18.18
CA VAL A 375 12.55 -4.92 18.64
C VAL A 375 13.12 -3.51 18.51
N TYR A 376 12.46 -2.65 17.73
CA TYR A 376 12.80 -1.24 17.60
C TYR A 376 11.88 -0.38 18.43
N VAL A 377 12.43 0.68 19.01
CA VAL A 377 11.75 1.55 19.96
C VAL A 377 12.02 3.01 19.60
N ALA A 378 10.97 3.84 19.58
CA ALA A 378 11.12 5.29 19.63
C ALA A 378 11.30 5.72 21.09
N ASP A 379 12.49 6.20 21.40
CA ASP A 379 12.87 6.71 22.71
C ASP A 379 12.70 8.24 22.68
N GLN A 380 11.45 8.66 22.81
CA GLN A 380 10.94 9.98 22.40
C GLN A 380 11.77 11.12 22.98
N GLU A 381 11.86 11.21 24.30
CA GLU A 381 12.52 12.32 25.00
C GLU A 381 14.06 12.24 24.91
N ASN A 382 14.59 11.12 24.44
CA ASN A 382 16.00 10.97 24.11
C ASN A 382 16.28 11.19 22.63
N GLN A 383 15.30 11.53 21.79
CA GLN A 383 15.47 11.84 20.37
C GLN A 383 16.21 10.72 19.60
N ARG A 384 15.90 9.47 19.94
CA ARG A 384 16.61 8.29 19.47
C ARG A 384 15.68 7.17 19.05
N ILE A 385 16.17 6.37 18.11
CA ILE A 385 15.60 5.06 17.79
C ILE A 385 16.54 4.01 18.35
N ARG A 386 16.01 3.12 19.19
CA ARG A 386 16.75 2.09 19.91
C ARG A 386 16.41 0.72 19.33
N ALA A 387 17.36 -0.20 19.38
CA ALA A 387 17.20 -1.59 18.95
C ALA A 387 17.48 -2.52 20.13
N ILE A 388 16.62 -3.52 20.31
CA ILE A 388 16.71 -4.52 21.37
C ILE A 388 16.77 -5.90 20.72
N ASN A 389 17.78 -6.68 21.10
CA ASN A 389 17.77 -8.12 20.83
C ASN A 389 16.89 -8.79 21.90
N PRO A 390 15.72 -9.35 21.55
CA PRO A 390 14.80 -9.87 22.56
C PRO A 390 15.30 -11.13 23.27
N THR A 391 16.26 -11.85 22.67
CA THR A 391 16.82 -13.08 23.24
C THR A 391 17.88 -12.78 24.30
N THR A 392 18.72 -11.77 24.06
CA THR A 392 19.80 -11.40 24.99
C THR A 392 19.43 -10.22 25.90
N GLY A 393 18.37 -9.47 25.56
CA GLY A 393 18.00 -8.21 26.20
C GLY A 393 18.95 -7.05 25.88
N GLN A 394 19.94 -7.21 25.01
CA GLN A 394 20.91 -6.16 24.69
C GLN A 394 20.22 -4.99 23.97
N VAL A 395 20.40 -3.78 24.49
CA VAL A 395 19.92 -2.52 23.91
C VAL A 395 21.08 -1.76 23.26
N THR A 396 20.83 -1.22 22.07
CA THR A 396 21.75 -0.35 21.33
C THR A 396 21.01 0.83 20.71
N THR A 397 21.70 1.96 20.52
CA THR A 397 21.17 3.08 19.74
C THR A 397 21.35 2.82 18.26
N LEU A 398 20.25 2.78 17.49
CA LEU A 398 20.29 2.63 16.04
C LEU A 398 20.58 3.97 15.35
N ALA A 399 19.87 5.02 15.76
CA ALA A 399 20.00 6.36 15.19
C ALA A 399 19.52 7.45 16.17
N GLY A 400 19.99 8.67 15.98
CA GLY A 400 19.63 9.85 16.75
C GLY A 400 20.78 10.35 17.63
N THR A 401 21.07 11.64 17.55
CA THR A 401 22.13 12.27 18.37
C THR A 401 21.73 12.48 19.83
N GLY A 402 20.43 12.51 20.12
CA GLY A 402 19.91 12.95 21.42
C GLY A 402 19.62 14.45 21.52
N THR A 403 19.88 15.22 20.46
CA THR A 403 19.49 16.63 20.38
C THR A 403 18.28 16.78 19.46
N PRO A 404 17.20 17.46 19.89
CA PRO A 404 16.06 17.76 19.04
C PRO A 404 16.50 18.53 17.79
N GLY A 405 16.09 18.07 16.61
CA GLY A 405 16.45 18.72 15.35
C GLY A 405 16.06 17.90 14.13
N PHE A 406 16.45 18.38 12.95
CA PHE A 406 16.19 17.69 11.68
C PHE A 406 17.47 17.59 10.86
N ALA A 407 17.99 16.37 10.73
CA ALA A 407 19.10 16.04 9.86
C ALA A 407 18.99 14.60 9.36
N ASP A 408 19.06 14.42 8.04
CA ASP A 408 19.31 13.13 7.40
C ASP A 408 20.82 12.82 7.44
N GLY A 409 21.19 11.55 7.34
CA GLY A 409 22.60 11.14 7.42
C GLY A 409 22.83 9.81 8.13
N PRO A 410 24.09 9.43 8.36
CA PRO A 410 24.44 8.31 9.23
C PRO A 410 23.78 8.43 10.61
N GLY A 411 23.36 7.31 11.19
CA GLY A 411 22.52 7.28 12.40
C GLY A 411 23.10 8.02 13.62
N ASN A 412 24.42 8.09 13.74
CA ASN A 412 25.10 8.84 14.80
C ASN A 412 25.14 10.37 14.59
N THR A 413 24.66 10.86 13.44
CA THR A 413 24.58 12.28 13.09
C THR A 413 23.16 12.74 12.75
N ALA A 414 22.29 11.80 12.36
CA ALA A 414 20.90 12.08 12.10
C ALA A 414 20.18 12.61 13.35
N GLN A 415 19.29 13.58 13.15
CA GLN A 415 18.51 14.20 14.22
C GLN A 415 17.02 13.94 14.00
N PHE A 416 16.33 13.72 15.11
CA PHE A 416 14.89 13.59 15.23
C PHE A 416 14.37 14.67 16.19
N ASN A 417 13.08 14.94 16.14
CA ASN A 417 12.38 15.81 17.08
C ASN A 417 11.05 15.15 17.49
N ASP A 418 11.05 14.60 18.69
CA ASP A 418 10.04 13.76 19.31
C ASP A 418 9.61 12.59 18.42
N PRO A 419 10.50 11.62 18.14
CA PRO A 419 10.08 10.43 17.41
C PRO A 419 9.02 9.66 18.20
N THR A 420 7.91 9.29 17.55
CA THR A 420 6.78 8.60 18.20
C THR A 420 6.56 7.20 17.64
N GLY A 421 5.97 7.07 16.45
CA GLY A 421 5.63 5.79 15.85
C GLY A 421 6.84 5.14 15.19
N VAL A 422 6.95 3.82 15.32
CA VAL A 422 7.95 3.02 14.62
C VAL A 422 7.25 1.84 13.95
N ALA A 423 7.64 1.51 12.73
CA ALA A 423 7.20 0.31 12.03
C ALA A 423 8.34 -0.28 11.21
N VAL A 424 8.32 -1.59 10.98
CA VAL A 424 9.34 -2.29 10.18
C VAL A 424 8.70 -2.88 8.93
N ALA A 425 9.27 -2.58 7.78
CA ALA A 425 8.84 -3.13 6.51
C ALA A 425 9.30 -4.59 6.34
N PRO A 426 8.67 -5.37 5.44
CA PRO A 426 9.11 -6.74 5.14
C PRO A 426 10.56 -6.84 4.66
N ASN A 427 11.09 -5.78 4.02
CA ASN A 427 12.49 -5.70 3.59
C ASN A 427 13.46 -5.28 4.72
N GLY A 428 12.97 -5.08 5.95
CA GLY A 428 13.74 -4.67 7.12
C GLY A 428 13.86 -3.16 7.34
N THR A 429 13.43 -2.31 6.41
CA THR A 429 13.49 -0.84 6.59
C THR A 429 12.67 -0.42 7.80
N VAL A 430 13.22 0.43 8.67
CA VAL A 430 12.52 0.98 9.83
C VAL A 430 11.97 2.36 9.48
N TYR A 431 10.66 2.53 9.57
CA TYR A 431 10.00 3.82 9.38
C TYR A 431 9.65 4.44 10.73
N VAL A 432 9.80 5.76 10.81
CA VAL A 432 9.64 6.53 12.04
C VAL A 432 8.76 7.74 11.77
N ALA A 433 7.74 7.97 12.60
CA ALA A 433 7.07 9.26 12.65
C ALA A 433 7.92 10.22 13.50
N ASP A 434 8.49 11.21 12.83
CA ASP A 434 9.30 12.27 13.43
C ASP A 434 8.37 13.46 13.69
N HIS A 435 7.74 13.41 14.87
CA HIS A 435 6.46 14.05 15.17
C HIS A 435 6.49 15.57 14.97
N ASP A 436 7.45 16.23 15.62
CA ASP A 436 7.59 17.68 15.60
C ASP A 436 8.35 18.18 14.38
N ASN A 437 9.00 17.26 13.65
CA ASN A 437 9.51 17.55 12.32
C ASN A 437 8.46 17.32 11.22
N HIS A 438 7.26 16.84 11.54
CA HIS A 438 6.16 16.62 10.58
C HIS A 438 6.53 15.74 9.38
N ARG A 439 7.33 14.71 9.65
CA ARG A 439 7.93 13.87 8.60
C ARG A 439 7.85 12.39 8.96
N ILE A 440 7.90 11.57 7.92
CA ILE A 440 8.17 10.14 8.06
C ILE A 440 9.60 9.90 7.59
N ARG A 441 10.41 9.34 8.49
CA ARG A 441 11.82 9.03 8.26
C ARG A 441 11.96 7.54 7.97
N ALA A 442 12.97 7.18 7.19
CA ALA A 442 13.33 5.81 6.89
C ALA A 442 14.77 5.55 7.37
N ILE A 443 14.98 4.40 7.98
CA ILE A 443 16.29 3.99 8.49
C ILE A 443 16.61 2.62 7.88
N ASN A 444 17.77 2.52 7.25
CA ASN A 444 18.35 1.24 6.90
C ASN A 444 19.01 0.66 8.16
N PRO A 445 18.49 -0.43 8.75
CA PRO A 445 19.00 -0.92 10.03
C PRO A 445 20.41 -1.54 9.94
N THR A 446 20.85 -1.93 8.74
CA THR A 446 22.17 -2.53 8.53
C THR A 446 23.26 -1.46 8.40
N THR A 447 22.97 -0.35 7.72
CA THR A 447 23.94 0.75 7.54
C THR A 447 23.79 1.87 8.56
N GLY A 448 22.65 1.92 9.26
CA GLY A 448 22.27 3.03 10.13
C GLY A 448 21.92 4.32 9.37
N GLN A 449 21.86 4.30 8.03
CA GLN A 449 21.56 5.50 7.24
C GLN A 449 20.10 5.92 7.44
N VAL A 450 19.90 7.19 7.79
CA VAL A 450 18.59 7.84 7.90
C VAL A 450 18.33 8.73 6.69
N THR A 451 17.12 8.64 6.14
CA THR A 451 16.60 9.52 5.09
C THR A 451 15.18 9.96 5.39
N THR A 452 14.71 11.02 4.75
CA THR A 452 13.30 11.41 4.76
C THR A 452 12.54 10.64 3.68
N LEU A 453 11.52 9.87 4.07
CA LEU A 453 10.63 9.19 3.12
C LEU A 453 9.61 10.18 2.54
N ALA A 454 8.94 10.93 3.42
CA ALA A 454 7.94 11.92 3.03
C ALA A 454 7.74 12.97 4.13
N GLY A 455 7.20 14.13 3.74
CA GLY A 455 6.91 15.26 4.61
C GLY A 455 7.85 16.43 4.36
N SER A 456 7.29 17.63 4.41
CA SER A 456 8.00 18.90 4.21
C SER A 456 7.80 19.81 5.42
N THR A 457 6.93 20.81 5.32
CA THR A 457 6.53 21.67 6.44
C THR A 457 5.26 21.16 7.11
N ALA A 458 4.97 21.69 8.29
CA ALA A 458 3.68 21.52 8.95
C ALA A 458 2.53 21.89 7.98
N GLY A 459 1.50 21.05 7.89
CA GLY A 459 0.33 21.34 7.07
C GLY A 459 -0.36 20.09 6.55
N PHE A 460 -1.17 20.24 5.51
CA PHE A 460 -1.88 19.15 4.85
C PHE A 460 -1.78 19.29 3.33
N ALA A 461 -1.04 18.37 2.72
CA ALA A 461 -0.94 18.24 1.27
C ALA A 461 -0.59 16.80 0.89
N ASP A 462 -1.34 16.23 -0.05
CA ASP A 462 -0.99 15.00 -0.77
C ASP A 462 0.01 15.29 -1.91
N GLY A 463 0.53 14.25 -2.56
CA GLY A 463 1.43 14.37 -3.71
C GLY A 463 2.81 13.78 -3.49
N PRO A 464 3.85 14.20 -4.23
CA PRO A 464 5.21 13.73 -4.05
C PRO A 464 5.72 13.90 -2.61
N GLY A 465 6.48 12.92 -2.11
CA GLY A 465 6.88 12.86 -0.68
C GLY A 465 7.66 14.07 -0.18
N ASN A 466 8.48 14.67 -1.04
CA ASN A 466 9.24 15.88 -0.71
C ASN A 466 8.40 17.18 -0.67
N THR A 467 7.16 17.13 -1.14
CA THR A 467 6.21 18.27 -1.13
C THR A 467 4.98 18.01 -0.27
N ALA A 468 4.67 16.75 0.03
CA ALA A 468 3.58 16.39 0.91
C ALA A 468 3.78 17.00 2.30
N GLN A 469 2.68 17.30 2.97
CA GLN A 469 2.67 17.91 4.30
C GLN A 469 1.90 17.02 5.27
N PHE A 470 2.46 16.90 6.47
CA PHE A 470 1.84 16.27 7.64
C PHE A 470 1.75 17.32 8.75
N LEU A 471 0.93 17.05 9.75
CA LEU A 471 0.85 17.83 10.97
C LEU A 471 0.83 16.86 12.16
N TYR A 472 1.94 16.84 12.90
CA TYR A 472 2.10 15.98 14.07
C TYR A 472 1.80 14.49 13.77
N PRO A 473 2.48 13.84 12.79
CA PRO A 473 2.28 12.42 12.53
C PRO A 473 2.64 11.61 13.78
N GLN A 474 1.85 10.60 14.13
CA GLN A 474 2.09 9.78 15.32
C GLN A 474 2.24 8.31 14.99
N GLY A 475 1.16 7.63 14.62
CA GLY A 475 1.17 6.20 14.32
C GLY A 475 1.77 5.93 12.93
N VAL A 476 2.57 4.88 12.81
CA VAL A 476 3.08 4.37 11.54
C VAL A 476 2.83 2.86 11.49
N ALA A 477 2.36 2.36 10.36
CA ALA A 477 2.20 0.93 10.08
C ALA A 477 2.65 0.61 8.65
N VAL A 478 3.06 -0.62 8.39
CA VAL A 478 3.50 -1.05 7.05
C VAL A 478 2.72 -2.28 6.62
N ALA A 479 2.09 -2.22 5.44
CA ALA A 479 1.44 -3.38 4.86
C ALA A 479 2.45 -4.40 4.30
N PRO A 480 2.04 -5.67 4.08
CA PRO A 480 2.90 -6.69 3.46
C PRO A 480 3.45 -6.31 2.08
N ASN A 481 2.76 -5.44 1.33
CA ASN A 481 3.21 -4.92 0.04
C ASN A 481 4.20 -3.73 0.16
N GLY A 482 4.52 -3.30 1.39
CA GLY A 482 5.41 -2.20 1.69
C GLY A 482 4.74 -0.83 1.84
N THR A 483 3.46 -0.66 1.52
CA THR A 483 2.76 0.63 1.72
C THR A 483 2.83 1.06 3.17
N VAL A 484 3.23 2.30 3.42
CA VAL A 484 3.35 2.88 4.75
C VAL A 484 2.08 3.68 5.06
N TYR A 485 1.37 3.33 6.11
CA TYR A 485 0.23 4.08 6.62
C TYR A 485 0.65 4.96 7.78
N VAL A 486 0.10 6.18 7.82
CA VAL A 486 0.47 7.21 8.78
C VAL A 486 -0.80 7.77 9.41
N GLY A 487 -0.85 7.78 10.74
CA GLY A 487 -1.78 8.60 11.51
C GLY A 487 -1.28 10.04 11.51
N ASP A 488 -1.84 10.86 10.64
CA ASP A 488 -1.56 12.30 10.52
C ASP A 488 -2.43 13.05 11.54
N THR A 489 -2.08 12.89 12.81
CA THR A 489 -2.97 13.14 13.97
C THR A 489 -3.44 14.59 14.04
N GLY A 490 -2.55 15.57 13.80
CA GLY A 490 -2.93 16.98 13.78
C GLY A 490 -3.92 17.32 12.66
N ASN A 491 -3.92 16.53 11.58
CA ASN A 491 -4.84 16.66 10.46
C ASN A 491 -6.07 15.74 10.56
N ASN A 492 -6.18 14.90 11.61
CA ASN A 492 -7.25 13.89 11.78
C ASN A 492 -7.42 12.98 10.56
N ARG A 493 -6.30 12.52 9.96
CA ARG A 493 -6.31 11.72 8.74
C ARG A 493 -5.46 10.47 8.85
N ILE A 494 -5.86 9.44 8.09
CA ILE A 494 -4.99 8.31 7.75
C ILE A 494 -4.46 8.55 6.33
N ARG A 495 -3.14 8.57 6.21
CA ARG A 495 -2.42 8.82 4.95
C ARG A 495 -1.68 7.54 4.55
N ALA A 496 -1.53 7.29 3.25
CA ALA A 496 -0.68 6.24 2.72
C ALA A 496 0.51 6.85 1.98
N ILE A 497 1.65 6.18 2.07
CA ILE A 497 2.88 6.50 1.33
C ILE A 497 3.28 5.25 0.57
N ASN A 498 3.41 5.39 -0.75
CA ASN A 498 4.08 4.36 -1.54
C ASN A 498 5.59 4.46 -1.28
N PRO A 499 6.22 3.43 -0.69
CA PRO A 499 7.62 3.51 -0.24
C PRO A 499 8.62 3.65 -1.39
N THR A 500 8.21 3.32 -2.62
CA THR A 500 9.09 3.33 -3.79
C THR A 500 9.07 4.67 -4.50
N THR A 501 7.89 5.29 -4.56
CA THR A 501 7.73 6.59 -5.22
C THR A 501 7.81 7.76 -4.26
N GLY A 502 7.64 7.50 -2.96
CA GLY A 502 7.42 8.51 -1.94
C GLY A 502 6.08 9.24 -2.07
N ARG A 503 5.20 8.89 -3.01
CA ARG A 503 3.91 9.60 -3.20
C ARG A 503 3.01 9.34 -1.98
N VAL A 504 2.45 10.43 -1.45
CA VAL A 504 1.50 10.45 -0.34
C VAL A 504 0.08 10.65 -0.87
N THR A 505 -0.86 9.86 -0.34
CA THR A 505 -2.30 10.00 -0.60
C THR A 505 -3.08 9.95 0.71
N THR A 506 -4.25 10.60 0.74
CA THR A 506 -5.20 10.48 1.86
C THR A 506 -6.11 9.29 1.64
N LEU A 507 -6.27 8.45 2.67
CA LEU A 507 -7.18 7.30 2.64
C LEU A 507 -8.48 7.58 3.38
N ALA A 508 -8.38 8.18 4.57
CA ALA A 508 -9.53 8.41 5.43
C ALA A 508 -9.34 9.64 6.31
N GLY A 509 -10.45 10.16 6.84
CA GLY A 509 -10.49 11.33 7.70
C GLY A 509 -10.87 12.61 6.97
N SER A 510 -11.48 13.55 7.69
CA SER A 510 -11.87 14.86 7.17
C SER A 510 -11.69 15.92 8.24
N ASN A 511 -11.72 17.20 7.86
CA ASN A 511 -11.70 18.31 8.83
C ASN A 511 -12.95 18.35 9.73
N ARG A 512 -13.96 17.50 9.49
CA ARG A 512 -15.22 17.47 10.23
C ARG A 512 -15.15 16.37 11.28
N ARG A 513 -15.11 16.75 12.57
CA ARG A 513 -15.47 15.85 13.66
C ARG A 513 -16.93 15.45 13.44
N VAL A 514 -17.19 14.19 13.14
CA VAL A 514 -18.54 13.64 13.30
C VAL A 514 -18.65 13.35 14.80
N CYS A 515 -19.42 14.20 15.49
CA CYS A 515 -19.67 14.10 16.92
C CYS A 515 -20.47 12.84 17.28
#